data_AF-A0A7C5YDZ7-F1
#
_entry.id   AF-A0A7C5YDZ7-F1
#
_cell.length_a   1.000
_cell.length_b   1.000
_cell.length_c   1.000
_cell.angle_alpha   90.00
_cell.angle_beta   90.00
_cell.angle_gamma   90.00
#
_symmetry.space_group_name_H-M   'P 1'
#
loop_
_entity.id
_entity.type
_entity.pdbx_description
1 polymer ?
#
loop_
_entity_poly.entity_id
_entity_poly.type
_entity_poly.pdbx_seq_one_letter_code
_entity_poly.pdbx_strand_id
1 'polypeptide(L)'
;MSRDIKKVIVWPQYLDSTLSRRLGRRLPKEYSISKPTLDELVNACKKLGLEFEVDKNPKYCRTWYLGSTGRVIIYNSNLSKFKLLKTLAITIKELRSSSK
;
A
#
# COMPACT_ATOMS: atom_id res chain seq x y z
N MET A 1 9.30 19.39 22.20
CA MET A 1 9.68 18.88 20.87
C MET A 1 8.62 17.89 20.43
N SER A 2 7.66 18.33 19.62
CA SER A 2 6.64 17.46 19.03
C SER A 2 7.35 16.47 18.11
N ARG A 3 7.25 15.16 18.36
CA ARG A 3 7.77 14.17 17.42
C ARG A 3 6.93 14.30 16.15
N ASP A 4 7.51 14.81 15.07
CA ASP A 4 6.84 14.87 13.78
C ASP A 4 6.39 13.47 13.38
N ILE A 5 5.09 13.21 13.45
CA ILE A 5 4.52 11.93 13.08
C ILE A 5 4.77 11.77 11.58
N LYS A 6 5.67 10.85 11.23
CA LYS A 6 6.04 10.63 9.84
C LYS A 6 4.87 10.02 9.08
N LYS A 7 4.26 10.84 8.23
CA LYS A 7 3.14 10.48 7.35
C LYS A 7 3.68 9.76 6.10
N VAL A 8 3.25 8.53 5.89
CA VAL A 8 3.63 7.72 4.72
C VAL A 8 2.42 7.49 3.84
N ILE A 9 2.44 8.08 2.64
CA ILE A 9 1.40 7.84 1.63
C ILE A 9 1.73 6.57 0.86
N VAL A 10 0.79 5.63 0.89
CA VAL A 10 0.80 4.34 0.19
C VAL A 10 -0.31 4.31 -0.85
N TRP A 11 0.09 4.06 -2.09
CA TRP A 11 -0.81 3.84 -3.21
C TRP A 11 -0.88 2.34 -3.52
N PRO A 12 -2.05 1.79 -3.90
CA PRO A 12 -2.16 0.41 -4.38
C PRO A 12 -1.13 0.09 -5.49
N GLN A 13 -0.90 1.04 -6.40
CA GLN A 13 0.04 0.93 -7.51
C GLN A 13 1.50 0.71 -7.09
N TYR A 14 1.88 1.04 -5.86
CA TYR A 14 3.23 0.77 -5.36
C TYR A 14 3.49 -0.73 -5.16
N LEU A 15 2.44 -1.49 -4.88
CA LEU A 15 2.47 -2.91 -4.62
C LEU A 15 2.11 -3.75 -5.84
N ASP A 16 1.57 -3.13 -6.90
CA ASP A 16 1.05 -3.83 -8.07
C ASP A 16 2.18 -4.46 -8.91
N SER A 17 2.14 -5.78 -9.05
CA SER A 17 3.10 -6.55 -9.86
C SER A 17 2.90 -6.37 -11.35
N THR A 18 1.68 -6.04 -11.78
CA THR A 18 1.32 -5.84 -13.20
C THR A 18 1.89 -4.54 -13.75
N LEU A 19 2.14 -3.56 -12.88
CA LEU A 19 2.75 -2.29 -13.26
C LEU A 19 4.27 -2.39 -13.32
N SER A 20 4.87 -1.62 -14.24
CA SER A 20 6.32 -1.42 -14.29
C SER A 20 6.78 -0.44 -13.21
N ARG A 21 8.10 -0.40 -12.94
CA ARG A 21 8.68 0.60 -12.04
C ARG A 21 8.42 2.04 -12.51
N ARG A 22 8.35 2.26 -13.82
CA ARG A 22 8.01 3.57 -14.42
C ARG A 22 6.57 3.98 -14.10
N LEU A 23 5.65 3.01 -14.07
CA LEU A 23 4.23 3.23 -13.84
C LEU A 23 3.83 3.30 -12.36
N GLY A 24 4.72 2.97 -11.42
CA GLY A 24 4.48 3.19 -9.99
C GLY A 24 5.00 2.10 -9.06
N ARG A 25 5.25 0.89 -9.56
CA ARG A 25 5.69 -0.24 -8.73
C ARG A 25 6.98 0.09 -7.99
N ARG A 26 6.98 0.00 -6.67
CA ARG A 26 8.16 0.26 -5.82
C ARG A 26 8.81 -1.00 -5.27
N LEU A 27 8.08 -2.11 -5.21
CA LEU A 27 8.62 -3.39 -4.74
C LEU A 27 9.22 -4.24 -5.90
N PRO A 28 10.15 -5.16 -5.58
CA PRO A 28 10.50 -6.27 -6.47
C PRO A 28 9.28 -7.14 -6.79
N LYS A 29 9.28 -7.81 -7.95
CA LYS A 29 8.15 -8.65 -8.40
C LYS A 29 7.80 -9.75 -7.40
N GLU A 30 8.82 -10.34 -6.76
CA GLU A 30 8.67 -11.39 -5.75
C GLU A 30 7.78 -10.97 -4.57
N TYR A 31 7.86 -9.71 -4.13
CA TYR A 31 7.04 -9.19 -3.03
C TYR A 31 5.79 -8.48 -3.52
N SER A 32 5.72 -8.12 -4.80
CA SER A 32 4.57 -7.44 -5.38
C SER A 32 3.34 -8.36 -5.46
N ILE A 33 2.16 -7.76 -5.53
CA ILE A 33 0.85 -8.42 -5.55
C ILE A 33 0.16 -8.10 -6.88
N SER A 34 -0.50 -9.08 -7.48
CA SER A 34 -1.28 -8.83 -8.69
C SER A 34 -2.58 -8.10 -8.34
N LYS A 35 -2.79 -6.92 -8.94
CA LYS A 35 -4.01 -6.09 -8.79
C LYS A 35 -4.42 -5.90 -7.32
N PRO A 36 -3.64 -5.17 -6.51
CA PRO A 36 -3.98 -4.88 -5.13
C PRO A 36 -5.22 -3.97 -5.06
N THR A 37 -6.16 -4.32 -4.20
CA THR A 37 -7.34 -3.49 -3.94
C THR A 37 -7.13 -2.58 -2.73
N LEU A 38 -7.94 -1.52 -2.64
CA LEU A 38 -7.89 -0.60 -1.50
C LEU A 38 -8.35 -1.30 -0.21
N ASP A 39 -9.34 -2.17 -0.28
CA ASP A 39 -9.82 -2.94 0.88
C ASP A 39 -8.78 -3.91 1.44
N GLU A 40 -8.00 -4.58 0.56
CA GLU A 40 -6.88 -5.43 0.99
C GLU A 40 -5.82 -4.64 1.76
N LEU A 41 -5.49 -3.44 1.28
CA LEU A 41 -4.58 -2.53 1.97
C LEU A 41 -5.11 -2.13 3.34
N VAL A 42 -6.40 -1.79 3.44
CA VAL A 42 -7.06 -1.44 4.70
C VAL A 42 -7.03 -2.62 5.67
N ASN A 43 -7.37 -3.82 5.20
CA ASN A 43 -7.37 -5.02 6.03
C ASN A 43 -5.95 -5.38 6.52
N ALA A 44 -4.94 -5.21 5.67
CA ALA A 44 -3.55 -5.40 6.07
C ALA A 44 -3.11 -4.36 7.12
N CYS A 45 -3.50 -3.09 6.97
CA CYS A 45 -3.19 -2.06 7.97
C CYS A 45 -3.88 -2.34 9.31
N LYS A 46 -5.14 -2.78 9.28
CA LYS A 46 -5.90 -3.21 10.48
C LYS A 46 -5.22 -4.39 11.17
N LYS A 47 -4.82 -5.43 10.42
CA LYS A 47 -4.13 -6.61 10.95
C LYS A 47 -2.77 -6.25 11.60
N LEU A 48 -2.09 -5.25 11.06
CA LEU A 48 -0.82 -4.75 11.60
C LEU A 48 -1.00 -3.74 12.76
N GLY A 49 -2.23 -3.34 13.10
CA GLY A 49 -2.50 -2.37 14.17
C GLY A 49 -1.91 -0.98 13.90
N LEU A 50 -1.75 -0.60 12.63
CA LEU A 50 -1.20 0.70 12.27
C LEU A 50 -2.28 1.78 12.32
N GLU A 51 -1.91 3.00 12.70
CA GLU A 51 -2.78 4.15 12.51
C GLU A 51 -2.77 4.57 11.03
N PHE A 52 -3.94 4.54 10.41
CA PHE A 52 -4.09 4.89 8.99
C PHE A 52 -5.36 5.68 8.72
N GLU A 53 -5.33 6.42 7.62
CA GLU A 53 -6.44 7.18 7.06
C GLU A 53 -6.61 6.79 5.60
N VAL A 54 -7.86 6.70 5.16
CA VAL A 54 -8.21 6.21 3.83
C VAL A 54 -8.83 7.34 3.02
N ASP A 55 -8.16 7.68 1.93
CA ASP A 55 -8.65 8.66 0.95
C ASP A 55 -9.14 7.87 -0.27
N LYS A 56 -10.46 7.77 -0.50
CA LYS A 56 -11.02 7.01 -1.65
C LYS A 56 -11.08 7.82 -2.95
N ASN A 57 -11.02 9.15 -2.86
CA ASN A 57 -11.21 10.06 -3.99
C ASN A 57 -10.01 10.18 -4.96
N PRO A 58 -8.75 10.34 -4.50
CA PRO A 58 -7.70 10.76 -5.40
C PRO A 58 -7.27 9.61 -6.33
N LYS A 59 -6.98 9.97 -7.59
CA LYS A 59 -6.46 9.05 -8.61
C LYS A 59 -4.95 9.23 -8.75
N TYR A 60 -4.22 8.15 -8.93
CA TYR A 60 -2.77 8.23 -9.14
C TYR A 60 -2.47 8.74 -10.56
N CYS A 61 -1.76 9.87 -10.69
CA CYS A 61 -1.59 10.57 -11.96
C CYS A 61 -0.99 9.72 -13.09
N ARG A 62 -0.15 8.70 -12.81
CA ARG A 62 0.46 7.86 -13.85
C ARG A 62 -0.47 6.75 -14.35
N THR A 63 -1.51 6.43 -13.59
CA THR A 63 -2.45 5.34 -13.86
C THR A 63 -3.89 5.80 -13.69
N TRP A 64 -4.18 7.07 -13.98
CA TRP A 64 -5.50 7.67 -13.76
C TRP A 64 -6.60 6.97 -14.58
N TYR A 65 -6.22 6.42 -15.75
CA TYR A 65 -7.09 5.71 -16.69
C TYR A 65 -7.44 4.27 -16.28
N LEU A 66 -6.72 3.68 -15.31
CA LEU A 66 -6.94 2.30 -14.86
C LEU A 66 -8.14 2.16 -13.91
N GLY A 67 -8.80 3.27 -13.56
CA GLY A 67 -9.98 3.28 -12.67
C GLY A 67 -9.66 3.00 -11.20
N SER A 68 -8.43 2.63 -10.85
CA SER A 68 -8.02 2.42 -9.46
C SER A 68 -7.97 3.76 -8.71
N THR A 69 -8.93 3.95 -7.81
CA THR A 69 -9.03 5.15 -6.97
C THR A 69 -8.57 4.87 -5.54
N GLY A 70 -8.03 5.91 -4.95
CA GLY A 70 -7.75 5.97 -3.52
C GLY A 70 -6.34 5.58 -3.10
N ARG A 71 -6.01 6.04 -1.90
CA ARG A 71 -4.71 5.90 -1.25
C ARG A 71 -4.91 5.68 0.24
N VAL A 72 -3.92 5.08 0.86
CA VAL A 72 -3.85 4.92 2.32
C VAL A 72 -2.72 5.78 2.84
N ILE A 73 -3.03 6.58 3.84
CA ILE A 73 -2.08 7.40 4.58
C ILE A 73 -1.79 6.67 5.88
N ILE A 74 -0.54 6.32 6.14
CA ILE A 74 -0.16 5.64 7.37
C ILE A 74 0.67 6.58 8.23
N TYR A 75 0.31 6.67 9.50
CA TYR A 75 1.01 7.44 10.52
C TYR A 75 2.00 6.51 11.23
N ASN A 76 3.27 6.52 10.82
CA ASN A 76 4.28 5.65 11.41
C ASN A 76 5.59 6.40 11.63
N SER A 77 5.91 6.70 12.89
CA SER A 77 7.05 7.53 13.25
C SER A 77 8.41 6.86 12.97
N ASN A 78 8.49 5.52 12.94
CA ASN A 78 9.78 4.80 13.02
C ASN A 78 10.11 3.86 11.85
N LEU A 79 9.17 3.48 10.98
CA LEU A 79 9.46 2.56 9.87
C LEU A 79 9.94 3.27 8.59
N SER A 80 10.90 2.66 7.90
CA SER A 80 11.26 3.04 6.53
C SER A 80 10.14 2.67 5.57
N LYS A 81 9.89 3.53 4.57
CA LYS A 81 8.84 3.35 3.56
C LYS A 81 8.94 2.01 2.84
N PHE A 82 10.16 1.54 2.54
CA PHE A 82 10.36 0.25 1.88
C PHE A 82 9.96 -0.93 2.77
N LYS A 83 10.40 -0.93 4.04
CA LYS A 83 10.04 -1.98 5.01
C LYS A 83 8.53 -2.05 5.18
N LEU A 84 7.88 -0.90 5.35
CA LEU A 84 6.42 -0.81 5.49
C LEU A 84 5.68 -1.39 4.27
N LEU A 85 6.08 -1.02 3.05
CA LEU A 85 5.48 -1.57 1.83
C LEU A 85 5.70 -3.09 1.73
N LYS A 86 6.90 -3.58 2.07
CA LYS A 86 7.22 -5.00 2.07
C LYS A 86 6.34 -5.77 3.07
N THR A 87 6.21 -5.27 4.30
CA THR A 87 5.36 -5.88 5.34
C THR A 87 3.91 -5.94 4.90
N LEU A 88 3.35 -4.81 4.41
CA LEU A 88 1.98 -4.78 3.89
C LEU A 88 1.78 -5.81 2.78
N ALA A 89 2.75 -5.93 1.86
CA ALA A 89 2.61 -6.86 0.75
C ALA A 89 2.59 -8.33 1.22
N ILE A 90 3.43 -8.67 2.19
CA ILE A 90 3.46 -10.02 2.78
C ILE A 90 2.13 -10.30 3.48
N THR A 91 1.65 -9.37 4.31
CA THR A 91 0.38 -9.52 5.03
C THR A 91 -0.81 -9.70 4.08
N ILE A 92 -0.86 -8.98 2.96
CA ILE A 92 -1.92 -9.18 1.95
C ILE A 92 -1.82 -10.56 1.29
N LYS A 93 -0.59 -11.04 1.00
CA LYS A 93 -0.41 -12.39 0.46
C LYS A 93 -0.91 -13.46 1.42
N GLU A 94 -0.62 -13.32 2.71
CA GLU A 94 -1.15 -14.21 3.76
C GLU A 94 -2.68 -14.19 3.81
N LEU A 95 -3.30 -13.01 3.73
CA LEU A 95 -4.75 -12.86 3.71
C LEU A 95 -5.38 -13.57 2.50
N ARG A 96 -4.74 -13.49 1.33
CA ARG A 96 -5.19 -14.22 0.12
C ARG A 96 -5.03 -15.72 0.25
N SER A 97 -3.95 -16.22 0.87
CA SER A 97 -3.75 -17.66 1.07
C SER A 97 -4.70 -18.25 2.11
N SER A 98 -5.13 -17.45 3.10
CA SER A 98 -6.02 -17.91 4.18
C SER A 98 -7.50 -18.01 3.78
N SER A 99 -7.92 -17.39 2.67
CA SER A 99 -9.28 -17.53 2.12
C SER A 99 -9.43 -18.74 1.18
N LYS A 100 -8.52 -19.71 1.29
CA LYS A 100 -8.45 -20.88 0.40
C LYS A 100 -8.67 -22.16 1.20
#